data_AF-A0A917M662-F1
#
_entry.id   AF-A0A917M662-F1
#
_cell.length_a   1.000
_cell.length_b   1.000
_cell.length_c   1.000
_cell.angle_alpha   90.00
_cell.angle_beta   90.00
_cell.angle_gamma   90.00
#
_symmetry.space_group_name_H-M   'P 1'
#
loop_
_entity.id
_entity.type
_entity.pdbx_description
1 polymer ?
#
loop_
_entity_poly.entity_id
_entity_poly.type
_entity_poly.pdbx_seq_one_letter_code
_entity_poly.pdbx_strand_id
1 'polypeptide(L)'
;MGRKDTQAQLTAHCFSCDQAPPGTIFCDDFEADLALSEKYFEYADGGGKFVLDDTVGRNGSRGMKAVFKKGDVDVGALRKSIGRTPSEYIGKNAVNPEQDFDEIYWRIDIKLQEGWRGGGGDKLTRATVIANDDWAQGAIGHIWSTEKWYLMVDPASGITEEGVLKATRYNDFDNLRWNLGKAVGTTPIFSDKYAGEWFCIEGHMKLNTPGQHDGVFEFWINDELQAKAVGMNWHGDWNSNPDHFKINAVFFENYWNSGSVQDQERYFDNIVISTKRIGCNCAR
;
A
#
# COMPACT_ATOMS: atom_id res chain seq x y z
N MET A 1 -5.03 9.80 36.91
CA MET A 1 -5.09 8.33 36.80
C MET A 1 -6.34 7.96 36.01
N GLY A 2 -6.35 8.22 34.70
CA GLY A 2 -7.45 7.87 33.81
C GLY A 2 -7.28 6.44 33.28
N ARG A 3 -8.38 5.75 32.98
CA ARG A 3 -8.32 4.45 32.30
C ARG A 3 -7.84 4.70 30.86
N LYS A 4 -6.85 3.94 30.38
CA LYS A 4 -6.77 3.65 28.95
C LYS A 4 -7.97 2.75 28.67
N ASP A 5 -8.96 3.23 27.91
CA ASP A 5 -9.99 2.34 27.37
C ASP A 5 -9.30 1.39 26.40
N THR A 6 -9.26 0.12 26.79
CA THR A 6 -8.56 -0.94 26.06
C THR A 6 -9.41 -1.41 24.90
N GLN A 7 -9.42 -0.62 23.82
CA GLN A 7 -9.63 -1.16 22.47
C GLN A 7 -8.66 -2.33 22.34
N ALA A 8 -9.19 -3.54 22.14
CA ALA A 8 -8.46 -4.77 22.45
C ALA A 8 -7.18 -4.85 21.63
N GLN A 9 -6.04 -4.77 22.31
CA GLN A 9 -4.73 -4.69 21.69
C GLN A 9 -4.48 -5.99 20.90
N LEU A 10 -4.50 -5.90 19.56
CA LEU A 10 -4.28 -7.04 18.67
C LEU A 10 -2.81 -7.48 18.77
N THR A 11 -2.56 -8.34 19.76
CA THR A 11 -1.24 -8.65 20.32
C THR A 11 -0.63 -9.94 19.77
N ALA A 12 -1.31 -10.59 18.84
CA ALA A 12 -0.80 -11.74 18.10
C ALA A 12 -0.59 -11.35 16.63
N HIS A 13 0.62 -11.60 16.12
CA HIS A 13 0.87 -11.73 14.69
C HIS A 13 0.00 -12.92 14.19
N CYS A 14 -0.81 -12.68 13.16
CA CYS A 14 -2.00 -13.52 12.91
C CYS A 14 -1.79 -14.70 11.95
N PHE A 15 -0.67 -14.73 11.22
CA PHE A 15 -0.17 -15.85 10.41
C PHE A 15 1.24 -15.53 9.90
N SER A 16 2.11 -16.54 9.80
CA SER A 16 3.28 -16.49 8.93
C SER A 16 2.87 -16.77 7.48
N CYS A 17 3.76 -16.57 6.50
CA CYS A 17 3.43 -16.79 5.10
C CYS A 17 3.07 -18.25 4.75
N ASP A 18 3.60 -19.23 5.49
CA ASP A 18 3.17 -20.64 5.42
C ASP A 18 1.70 -20.87 5.80
N GLN A 19 1.10 -19.90 6.50
CA GLN A 19 -0.28 -19.94 7.02
C GLN A 19 -1.16 -18.83 6.43
N ALA A 20 -0.71 -18.17 5.35
CA ALA A 20 -1.41 -17.04 4.74
C ALA A 20 -2.83 -17.39 4.23
N PRO A 21 -3.80 -16.47 4.33
CA PRO A 21 -5.22 -16.78 4.14
C PRO A 21 -5.56 -17.17 2.68
N PRO A 22 -6.59 -18.01 2.46
CA PRO A 22 -6.95 -18.49 1.13
C PRO A 22 -7.30 -17.36 0.15
N GLY A 23 -6.56 -17.25 -0.94
CA GLY A 23 -6.64 -16.16 -1.91
C GLY A 23 -5.36 -15.34 -2.01
N THR A 24 -4.46 -15.47 -1.03
CA THR A 24 -3.10 -14.92 -1.05
C THR A 24 -2.36 -15.35 -2.33
N ILE A 25 -1.77 -14.37 -3.01
CA ILE A 25 -0.89 -14.57 -4.16
C ILE A 25 0.55 -14.16 -3.84
N PHE A 26 0.76 -13.21 -2.93
CA PHE A 26 2.08 -12.84 -2.42
C PHE A 26 2.04 -12.63 -0.92
N CYS A 27 3.09 -13.06 -0.23
CA CYS A 27 3.30 -12.81 1.19
C CYS A 27 4.80 -12.62 1.46
N ASP A 28 5.14 -11.71 2.36
CA ASP A 28 6.48 -11.51 2.90
C ASP A 28 6.37 -11.06 4.37
N ASP A 29 6.59 -12.01 5.27
CA ASP A 29 6.82 -11.83 6.71
C ASP A 29 8.31 -11.59 7.02
N PHE A 30 9.13 -11.43 5.98
CA PHE A 30 10.57 -11.15 6.03
C PHE A 30 11.46 -12.25 6.64
N GLU A 31 10.92 -13.28 7.28
CA GLU A 31 11.67 -14.36 7.91
C GLU A 31 12.44 -15.25 6.90
N ALA A 32 11.94 -15.36 5.68
CA ALA A 32 12.59 -16.13 4.62
C ALA A 32 13.95 -15.50 4.20
N ASP A 33 15.02 -16.32 4.22
CA ASP A 33 16.38 -15.95 3.82
C ASP A 33 16.52 -15.87 2.28
N LEU A 34 15.82 -14.89 1.70
CA LEU A 34 15.74 -14.61 0.26
C LEU A 34 15.83 -13.10 0.04
N ALA A 35 16.64 -12.65 -0.93
CA ALA A 35 16.89 -11.23 -1.11
C ALA A 35 15.62 -10.46 -1.53
N LEU A 36 15.48 -9.24 -1.04
CA LEU A 36 14.36 -8.35 -1.43
C LEU A 36 14.35 -8.10 -2.95
N SER A 37 15.50 -8.12 -3.61
CA SER A 37 15.65 -8.03 -5.08
C SER A 37 15.15 -9.25 -5.86
N GLU A 38 14.83 -10.36 -5.18
CA GLU A 38 14.20 -11.56 -5.76
C GLU A 38 12.69 -11.60 -5.42
N LYS A 39 12.29 -11.03 -4.28
CA LYS A 39 10.88 -10.93 -3.86
C LYS A 39 10.12 -9.79 -4.54
N TYR A 40 10.76 -8.64 -4.77
CA TYR A 40 10.19 -7.40 -5.31
C TYR A 40 10.84 -7.04 -6.64
N PHE A 41 10.11 -6.43 -7.58
CA PHE A 41 10.75 -5.96 -8.81
C PHE A 41 11.59 -4.70 -8.56
N GLU A 42 11.29 -3.95 -7.50
CA GLU A 42 12.15 -2.88 -7.03
C GLU A 42 12.20 -2.84 -5.50
N TYR A 43 13.42 -2.76 -4.97
CA TYR A 43 13.72 -2.45 -3.59
C TYR A 43 14.68 -1.26 -3.63
N ALA A 44 14.18 -0.10 -3.21
CA ALA A 44 14.98 1.10 -3.04
C ALA A 44 15.31 1.22 -1.54
N ASP A 45 16.59 1.13 -1.18
CA ASP A 45 17.08 1.08 0.20
C ASP A 45 17.25 2.47 0.85
N GLY A 46 17.01 3.55 0.09
CA GLY A 46 17.25 4.93 0.54
C GLY A 46 18.70 5.28 0.82
N GLY A 47 19.67 4.49 0.33
CA GLY A 47 21.08 4.57 0.73
C GLY A 47 21.32 4.03 2.14
N GLY A 48 20.90 2.78 2.38
CA GLY A 48 21.00 2.09 3.67
C GLY A 48 20.06 2.59 4.75
N LYS A 49 19.01 3.35 4.40
CA LYS A 49 18.03 3.92 5.35
C LYS A 49 16.80 3.02 5.55
N PHE A 50 16.45 2.20 4.57
CA PHE A 50 15.34 1.27 4.62
C PHE A 50 15.84 -0.14 4.35
N VAL A 51 15.95 -0.94 5.42
CA VAL A 51 16.67 -2.22 5.44
C VAL A 51 15.97 -3.26 6.31
N LEU A 52 16.32 -4.54 6.14
CA LEU A 52 15.97 -5.59 7.09
C LEU A 52 16.70 -5.41 8.43
N ASP A 53 16.02 -5.71 9.52
CA ASP A 53 16.56 -5.78 10.89
C ASP A 53 15.91 -6.95 11.63
N ASP A 54 16.72 -7.80 12.27
CA ASP A 54 16.29 -9.04 12.93
C ASP A 54 15.45 -8.82 14.21
N THR A 55 15.19 -7.58 14.62
CA THR A 55 14.58 -7.26 15.92
C THR A 55 13.35 -6.35 15.86
N VAL A 56 13.02 -5.81 14.68
CA VAL A 56 12.01 -4.74 14.56
C VAL A 56 10.59 -5.20 14.22
N GLY A 57 10.42 -6.43 13.75
CA GLY A 57 9.15 -7.02 13.30
C GLY A 57 8.14 -7.24 14.43
N ARG A 58 7.00 -7.87 14.13
CA ARG A 58 6.02 -8.19 15.19
C ARG A 58 6.61 -9.22 16.15
N ASN A 59 6.29 -9.03 17.43
CA ASN A 59 6.83 -9.84 18.52
C ASN A 59 8.37 -9.89 18.62
N GLY A 60 9.10 -8.99 17.94
CA GLY A 60 10.57 -9.00 17.89
C GLY A 60 11.16 -9.93 16.83
N SER A 61 10.38 -10.27 15.80
CA SER A 61 10.83 -10.97 14.61
C SER A 61 11.68 -10.07 13.69
N ARG A 62 12.13 -10.59 12.56
CA ARG A 62 12.71 -9.78 11.49
C ARG A 62 11.64 -8.88 10.88
N GLY A 63 12.04 -7.71 10.39
CA GLY A 63 11.16 -6.81 9.66
C GLY A 63 11.94 -5.72 8.95
N MET A 64 11.23 -4.84 8.24
CA MET A 64 11.86 -3.70 7.58
C MET A 64 11.86 -2.47 8.50
N LYS A 65 13.03 -1.84 8.67
CA LYS A 65 13.22 -0.57 9.38
C LYS A 65 13.54 0.55 8.39
N ALA A 66 12.74 1.60 8.38
CA ALA A 66 12.99 2.87 7.69
C ALA A 66 13.46 3.93 8.68
N VAL A 67 14.62 4.52 8.44
CA VAL A 67 15.26 5.55 9.28
C VAL A 67 15.22 6.90 8.56
N PHE A 68 14.37 7.81 9.04
CA PHE A 68 14.36 9.20 8.57
C PHE A 68 15.34 10.04 9.39
N LYS A 69 16.15 10.85 8.70
CA LYS A 69 16.82 12.02 9.27
C LYS A 69 15.96 13.26 9.11
N LYS A 70 16.19 14.27 9.96
CA LYS A 70 15.49 15.56 9.81
C LYS A 70 15.73 16.15 8.41
N GLY A 71 14.65 16.39 7.68
CA GLY A 71 14.65 16.88 6.30
C GLY A 71 14.63 15.78 5.22
N ASP A 72 14.71 14.49 5.58
CA ASP A 72 14.60 13.41 4.61
C ASP A 72 13.20 13.34 4.00
N VAL A 73 13.15 13.41 2.67
CA VAL A 73 11.94 13.33 1.85
C VAL A 73 11.65 11.88 1.46
N ASP A 74 12.58 11.20 0.81
CA ASP A 74 12.48 9.79 0.43
C ASP A 74 13.58 8.99 1.16
N VAL A 75 13.19 7.87 1.78
CA VAL A 75 14.14 6.93 2.41
C VAL A 75 13.96 5.48 1.95
N GLY A 76 13.20 5.23 0.88
CA GLY A 76 13.11 3.91 0.26
C GLY A 76 11.70 3.31 0.14
N ALA A 77 11.60 2.25 -0.67
CA ALA A 77 10.34 1.59 -1.01
C ALA A 77 10.51 0.13 -1.40
N LEU A 78 9.45 -0.67 -1.21
CA LEU A 78 9.26 -1.99 -1.83
C LEU A 78 8.19 -1.89 -2.92
N ARG A 79 8.45 -2.44 -4.10
CA ARG A 79 7.48 -2.48 -5.22
C ARG A 79 7.30 -3.91 -5.69
N LYS A 80 6.10 -4.46 -5.46
CA LYS A 80 5.73 -5.80 -5.92
C LYS A 80 4.87 -5.70 -7.16
N SER A 81 5.14 -6.55 -8.15
CA SER A 81 4.32 -6.73 -9.34
C SER A 81 3.51 -8.02 -9.25
N ILE A 82 2.34 -8.00 -9.89
CA ILE A 82 1.40 -9.10 -10.03
C ILE A 82 0.81 -9.06 -11.45
N GLY A 83 0.39 -10.18 -11.99
CA GLY A 83 -0.29 -10.23 -13.28
C GLY A 83 0.58 -9.76 -14.46
N ARG A 84 -0.08 -9.46 -15.57
CA ARG A 84 0.56 -8.91 -16.78
C ARG A 84 1.14 -7.52 -16.53
N THR A 85 2.41 -7.36 -16.89
CA THR A 85 3.18 -6.11 -16.75
C THR A 85 3.71 -5.65 -18.11
N PRO A 86 3.86 -4.34 -18.37
CA PRO A 86 4.26 -3.86 -19.69
C PRO A 86 5.72 -4.20 -20.06
N SER A 87 6.66 -4.11 -19.12
CA SER A 87 8.09 -4.37 -19.35
C SER A 87 8.66 -5.53 -18.54
N GLU A 88 9.73 -6.14 -19.04
CA GLU A 88 10.56 -7.11 -18.31
C GLU A 88 11.05 -6.58 -16.95
N TYR A 89 11.37 -5.28 -16.84
CA TYR A 89 11.85 -4.70 -15.58
C TYR A 89 10.83 -4.78 -14.44
N ILE A 90 9.55 -4.53 -14.77
CA ILE A 90 8.44 -4.64 -13.83
C ILE A 90 8.04 -6.12 -13.67
N GLY A 91 8.09 -6.89 -14.76
CA GLY A 91 7.68 -8.30 -14.81
C GLY A 91 8.63 -9.30 -14.14
N LYS A 92 9.92 -9.00 -14.01
CA LYS A 92 10.97 -9.97 -13.60
C LYS A 92 10.67 -10.78 -12.34
N ASN A 93 9.96 -10.19 -11.37
CA ASN A 93 9.55 -10.82 -10.11
C ASN A 93 8.01 -10.78 -9.92
N ALA A 94 7.23 -10.71 -11.00
CA ALA A 94 5.78 -10.66 -10.95
C ALA A 94 5.17 -12.01 -10.53
N VAL A 95 4.13 -11.98 -9.69
CA VAL A 95 3.33 -13.18 -9.38
C VAL A 95 2.24 -13.36 -10.41
N ASN A 96 2.08 -14.59 -10.90
CA ASN A 96 1.08 -14.97 -11.92
C ASN A 96 1.14 -14.07 -13.18
N PRO A 97 2.29 -13.98 -13.89
CA PRO A 97 2.50 -13.01 -14.96
C PRO A 97 1.51 -13.12 -16.14
N GLU A 98 0.86 -14.26 -16.32
CA GLU A 98 -0.15 -14.50 -17.36
C GLU A 98 -1.59 -14.12 -16.95
N GLN A 99 -1.81 -13.55 -15.77
CA GLN A 99 -3.13 -13.22 -15.22
C GLN A 99 -3.41 -11.71 -15.19
N ASP A 100 -4.69 -11.34 -15.18
CA ASP A 100 -5.14 -9.99 -14.89
C ASP A 100 -5.89 -9.95 -13.55
N PHE A 101 -5.78 -8.83 -12.83
CA PHE A 101 -6.51 -8.61 -11.58
C PHE A 101 -7.40 -7.37 -11.67
N ASP A 102 -8.72 -7.58 -11.71
CA ASP A 102 -9.74 -6.53 -11.56
C ASP A 102 -9.95 -6.13 -10.09
N GLU A 103 -9.74 -7.07 -9.15
CA GLU A 103 -9.97 -6.89 -7.72
C GLU A 103 -8.80 -7.47 -6.92
N ILE A 104 -8.17 -6.66 -6.07
CA ILE A 104 -7.16 -7.14 -5.10
C ILE A 104 -7.35 -6.54 -3.72
N TYR A 105 -6.82 -7.27 -2.75
CA TYR A 105 -6.68 -6.92 -1.35
C TYR A 105 -5.19 -6.92 -1.05
N TRP A 106 -4.70 -5.97 -0.27
CA TRP A 106 -3.31 -5.96 0.20
C TRP A 106 -3.21 -5.52 1.65
N ARG A 107 -2.26 -6.06 2.38
CA ARG A 107 -2.00 -5.73 3.79
C ARG A 107 -0.55 -5.34 3.98
N ILE A 108 -0.33 -4.43 4.92
CA ILE A 108 0.96 -4.16 5.56
C ILE A 108 0.72 -3.91 7.04
N ASP A 109 1.58 -4.46 7.89
CA ASP A 109 1.65 -4.08 9.29
C ASP A 109 2.63 -2.92 9.47
N ILE A 110 2.25 -1.88 10.21
CA ILE A 110 3.06 -0.68 10.45
C ILE A 110 3.19 -0.38 11.94
N LYS A 111 4.39 0.04 12.35
CA LYS A 111 4.68 0.63 13.67
C LYS A 111 5.52 1.89 13.47
N LEU A 112 5.38 2.85 14.38
CA LEU A 112 6.17 4.08 14.43
C LEU A 112 7.00 4.08 15.69
N GLN A 113 8.18 4.69 15.67
CA GLN A 113 8.99 4.88 16.88
C GLN A 113 8.23 5.68 17.95
N GLU A 114 8.40 5.31 19.23
CA GLU A 114 7.89 6.13 20.34
C GLU A 114 8.40 7.57 20.23
N GLY A 115 7.49 8.54 20.40
CA GLY A 115 7.82 9.96 20.25
C GLY A 115 7.80 10.49 18.81
N TRP A 116 7.28 9.74 17.83
CA TRP A 116 7.02 10.20 16.44
C TRP A 116 6.31 11.57 16.39
N ARG A 117 6.71 12.42 15.44
CA ARG A 117 6.17 13.78 15.21
C ARG A 117 6.06 14.08 13.72
N GLY A 118 5.15 14.97 13.34
CA GLY A 118 5.01 15.49 11.97
C GLY A 118 3.88 14.88 11.13
N GLY A 119 2.96 14.12 11.73
CA GLY A 119 1.84 13.52 11.02
C GLY A 119 2.24 12.30 10.20
N GLY A 120 1.51 12.04 9.12
CA GLY A 120 1.60 10.79 8.38
C GLY A 120 2.85 10.54 7.55
N GLY A 121 3.72 11.54 7.34
CA GLY A 121 4.82 11.43 6.39
C GLY A 121 4.31 10.95 5.03
N ASP A 122 3.39 11.74 4.49
CA ASP A 122 2.57 11.58 3.29
C ASP A 122 2.32 10.14 2.81
N LYS A 123 3.24 9.55 2.03
CA LYS A 123 3.00 8.28 1.32
C LYS A 123 3.20 7.08 2.24
N LEU A 124 2.37 6.04 2.03
CA LEU A 124 2.50 4.75 2.70
C LEU A 124 2.34 3.58 1.72
N THR A 125 1.20 3.45 1.04
CA THR A 125 1.00 2.34 0.09
C THR A 125 0.00 2.69 -1.01
N ARG A 126 0.14 2.03 -2.17
CA ARG A 126 -0.84 2.11 -3.25
C ARG A 126 -0.88 0.82 -4.07
N ALA A 127 -2.08 0.43 -4.50
CA ALA A 127 -2.26 -0.44 -5.67
C ALA A 127 -2.33 0.44 -6.93
N THR A 128 -1.82 -0.06 -8.06
CA THR A 128 -1.79 0.71 -9.32
C THR A 128 -1.89 -0.17 -10.56
N VAL A 129 -2.44 0.41 -11.64
CA VAL A 129 -2.34 -0.08 -13.02
C VAL A 129 -1.18 0.66 -13.67
N ILE A 130 -0.09 -0.02 -14.01
CA ILE A 130 0.98 0.51 -14.86
C ILE A 130 0.65 0.09 -16.30
N ALA A 131 0.34 1.08 -17.15
CA ALA A 131 -0.30 0.87 -18.45
C ALA A 131 0.70 0.70 -19.61
N ASN A 132 1.96 1.15 -19.45
CA ASN A 132 3.01 1.06 -20.46
C ASN A 132 4.42 1.15 -19.83
N ASP A 133 5.45 1.03 -20.67
CA ASP A 133 6.88 1.08 -20.27
C ASP A 133 7.34 2.44 -19.75
N ASP A 134 6.67 3.53 -20.12
CA ASP A 134 6.93 4.89 -19.63
C ASP A 134 6.44 5.10 -18.17
N TRP A 135 5.89 4.07 -17.54
CA TRP A 135 5.23 4.09 -16.22
C TRP A 135 3.96 4.97 -16.18
N ALA A 136 3.24 5.13 -17.29
CA ALA A 136 1.92 5.75 -17.28
C ALA A 136 0.98 5.00 -16.33
N GLN A 137 0.42 5.70 -15.35
CA GLN A 137 -0.47 5.09 -14.35
C GLN A 137 -1.93 5.21 -14.76
N GLY A 138 -2.55 4.09 -15.13
CA GLY A 138 -3.95 4.05 -15.56
C GLY A 138 -4.93 4.33 -14.42
N ALA A 139 -4.72 3.71 -13.26
CA ALA A 139 -5.50 3.90 -12.04
C ALA A 139 -4.60 3.74 -10.81
N ILE A 140 -4.88 4.48 -9.74
CA ILE A 140 -4.05 4.51 -8.52
C ILE A 140 -4.93 4.58 -7.26
N GLY A 141 -4.87 3.55 -6.43
CA GLY A 141 -5.50 3.51 -5.10
C GLY A 141 -4.52 3.95 -4.01
N HIS A 142 -4.35 5.25 -3.80
CA HIS A 142 -3.48 5.78 -2.74
C HIS A 142 -4.08 5.60 -1.34
N ILE A 143 -3.38 4.86 -0.46
CA ILE A 143 -3.57 4.89 0.99
C ILE A 143 -2.42 5.71 1.57
N TRP A 144 -2.69 6.97 1.88
CA TRP A 144 -1.67 7.96 2.25
C TRP A 144 -2.22 9.00 3.23
N SER A 145 -1.45 10.05 3.53
CA SER A 145 -1.83 11.19 4.37
C SER A 145 -1.37 12.51 3.74
N THR A 146 -1.74 13.62 4.37
CA THR A 146 -1.19 14.97 4.10
C THR A 146 -1.02 15.67 5.45
N GLU A 147 0.15 15.50 6.09
CA GLU A 147 0.57 16.03 7.40
C GLU A 147 -0.36 15.80 8.61
N LYS A 148 -1.49 15.12 8.43
CA LYS A 148 -2.46 14.79 9.49
C LYS A 148 -2.10 13.49 10.19
N TRP A 149 -2.78 13.21 11.30
CA TRP A 149 -2.59 11.98 12.07
C TRP A 149 -3.25 10.73 11.46
N TYR A 150 -4.03 10.88 10.39
CA TYR A 150 -4.91 9.86 9.80
C TYR A 150 -4.43 9.44 8.41
N LEU A 151 -4.75 8.20 8.01
CA LEU A 151 -4.72 7.77 6.62
C LEU A 151 -6.02 8.16 5.88
N MET A 152 -5.99 8.16 4.55
CA MET A 152 -7.14 8.38 3.68
C MET A 152 -7.04 7.57 2.40
N VAL A 153 -8.20 7.21 1.81
CA VAL A 153 -8.27 6.84 0.39
C VAL A 153 -8.23 8.10 -0.46
N ASP A 154 -7.39 8.10 -1.49
CA ASP A 154 -7.32 9.19 -2.47
C ASP A 154 -7.20 8.62 -3.91
N PRO A 155 -8.30 8.04 -4.43
CA PRO A 155 -8.31 7.42 -5.74
C PRO A 155 -8.07 8.44 -6.86
N ALA A 156 -7.14 8.10 -7.74
CA ALA A 156 -6.82 8.88 -8.94
C ALA A 156 -6.78 7.97 -10.18
N SER A 157 -7.04 8.53 -11.35
CA SER A 157 -6.98 7.83 -12.63
C SER A 157 -6.23 8.64 -13.69
N GLY A 158 -5.35 7.99 -14.43
CA GLY A 158 -4.73 8.55 -15.64
C GLY A 158 -5.55 8.30 -16.89
N ILE A 159 -6.77 7.77 -16.77
CA ILE A 159 -7.68 7.40 -17.87
C ILE A 159 -8.97 8.25 -17.78
N THR A 160 -9.43 8.75 -18.92
CA THR A 160 -10.67 9.54 -19.00
C THR A 160 -11.92 8.68 -18.78
N GLU A 161 -13.08 9.33 -18.66
CA GLU A 161 -14.35 8.62 -18.43
C GLU A 161 -14.81 7.83 -19.67
N GLU A 162 -14.27 8.21 -20.84
CA GLU A 162 -14.39 7.57 -22.16
C GLU A 162 -13.22 6.61 -22.47
N GLY A 163 -12.50 6.13 -21.45
CA GLY A 163 -11.51 5.06 -21.61
C GLY A 163 -10.19 5.42 -22.29
N VAL A 164 -9.85 6.71 -22.43
CA VAL A 164 -8.59 7.14 -23.07
C VAL A 164 -7.50 7.39 -22.03
N LEU A 165 -6.35 6.70 -22.15
CA LEU A 165 -5.16 6.99 -21.35
C LEU A 165 -4.62 8.41 -21.65
N LYS A 166 -4.40 9.18 -20.59
CA LYS A 166 -3.83 10.55 -20.60
C LYS A 166 -2.53 10.64 -19.82
N ALA A 167 -2.37 9.86 -18.75
CA ALA A 167 -1.10 9.78 -18.05
C ALA A 167 0.00 9.31 -19.02
N THR A 168 1.17 9.94 -18.94
CA THR A 168 2.34 9.69 -19.81
C THR A 168 3.53 9.12 -19.04
N ARG A 169 3.50 9.18 -17.70
CA ARG A 169 4.62 8.82 -16.81
C ARG A 169 4.18 8.56 -15.37
N TYR A 170 5.11 8.12 -14.53
CA TYR A 170 4.88 7.94 -13.08
C TYR A 170 4.51 9.26 -12.39
N ASN A 171 3.47 9.26 -11.55
CA ASN A 171 2.89 10.44 -10.89
C ASN A 171 2.67 11.64 -11.85
N ASP A 172 2.10 11.42 -13.04
CA ASP A 172 1.74 12.47 -14.00
C ASP A 172 0.52 13.29 -13.55
N PHE A 173 0.65 14.01 -12.43
CA PHE A 173 -0.45 14.65 -11.72
C PHE A 173 -1.30 15.61 -12.56
N ASP A 174 -0.70 16.27 -13.56
CA ASP A 174 -1.40 17.18 -14.49
C ASP A 174 -2.38 16.45 -15.42
N ASN A 175 -2.16 15.15 -15.66
CA ASN A 175 -3.00 14.27 -16.48
C ASN A 175 -3.85 13.29 -15.63
N LEU A 176 -3.85 13.41 -14.30
CA LEU A 176 -4.70 12.57 -13.43
C LEU A 176 -6.06 13.21 -13.15
N ARG A 177 -7.13 12.45 -13.39
CA ARG A 177 -8.47 12.70 -12.87
C ARG A 177 -8.54 12.31 -11.40
N TRP A 178 -8.64 13.32 -10.54
CA TRP A 178 -8.87 13.21 -9.10
C TRP A 178 -10.36 13.31 -8.75
N ASN A 179 -10.69 13.44 -7.46
CA ASN A 179 -12.06 13.56 -6.92
C ASN A 179 -12.94 12.31 -7.06
N LEU A 180 -12.34 11.13 -7.26
CA LEU A 180 -13.03 9.84 -7.35
C LEU A 180 -13.57 9.32 -6.00
N GLY A 181 -13.95 10.21 -5.06
CA GLY A 181 -14.48 9.83 -3.74
C GLY A 181 -13.46 9.79 -2.59
N LYS A 182 -12.43 10.66 -2.61
CA LYS A 182 -11.46 10.85 -1.52
C LYS A 182 -12.13 10.90 -0.14
N ALA A 183 -11.69 10.06 0.80
CA ALA A 183 -12.26 9.94 2.13
C ALA A 183 -11.20 9.63 3.20
N VAL A 184 -11.29 10.29 4.36
CA VAL A 184 -10.29 10.22 5.45
C VAL A 184 -10.76 9.27 6.55
N GLY A 185 -9.84 8.47 7.09
CA GLY A 185 -10.08 7.52 8.17
C GLY A 185 -10.25 8.14 9.56
N THR A 186 -10.69 7.32 10.51
CA THR A 186 -11.05 7.72 11.89
C THR A 186 -9.94 7.50 12.92
N THR A 187 -8.98 6.61 12.64
CA THR A 187 -7.90 6.25 13.59
C THR A 187 -6.65 7.12 13.37
N PRO A 188 -6.21 7.92 14.36
CA PRO A 188 -5.06 8.81 14.20
C PRO A 188 -3.71 8.07 14.45
N ILE A 189 -3.41 7.02 13.67
CA ILE A 189 -2.26 6.12 13.90
C ILE A 189 -0.90 6.82 13.96
N PHE A 190 -0.76 8.01 13.35
CA PHE A 190 0.49 8.76 13.37
C PHE A 190 0.64 9.69 14.58
N SER A 191 -0.35 9.76 15.47
CA SER A 191 -0.28 10.59 16.68
C SER A 191 0.59 9.97 17.77
N ASP A 192 1.17 10.81 18.62
CA ASP A 192 2.06 10.39 19.70
C ASP A 192 1.40 9.47 20.75
N LYS A 193 0.06 9.51 20.87
CA LYS A 193 -0.74 8.53 21.64
C LYS A 193 -0.50 7.09 21.17
N TYR A 194 -0.32 6.89 19.88
CA TYR A 194 -0.28 5.59 19.20
C TYR A 194 1.11 5.24 18.65
N ALA A 195 2.10 6.12 18.84
CA ALA A 195 3.51 5.82 18.60
C ALA A 195 3.97 4.63 19.49
N GLY A 196 4.78 3.73 18.93
CA GLY A 196 5.15 2.46 19.55
C GLY A 196 4.14 1.31 19.35
N GLU A 197 2.87 1.60 19.02
CA GLU A 197 1.85 0.58 18.79
C GLU A 197 1.88 0.05 17.33
N TRP A 198 1.53 -1.22 17.14
CA TRP A 198 1.41 -1.86 15.82
C TRP A 198 -0.03 -1.73 15.29
N PHE A 199 -0.15 -1.37 14.02
CA PHE A 199 -1.40 -1.37 13.27
C PHE A 199 -1.31 -2.31 12.07
N CYS A 200 -2.38 -3.04 11.80
CA CYS A 200 -2.60 -3.73 10.53
C CYS A 200 -3.39 -2.79 9.62
N ILE A 201 -2.83 -2.47 8.46
CA ILE A 201 -3.49 -1.70 7.39
C ILE A 201 -3.84 -2.69 6.28
N GLU A 202 -5.13 -2.89 5.99
CA GLU A 202 -5.57 -3.62 4.79
C GLU A 202 -6.23 -2.62 3.83
N GLY A 203 -5.90 -2.69 2.55
CA GLY A 203 -6.56 -2.01 1.44
C GLY A 203 -7.28 -2.99 0.51
N HIS A 204 -8.36 -2.55 -0.12
CA HIS A 204 -9.07 -3.25 -1.19
C HIS A 204 -9.32 -2.30 -2.34
N MET A 205 -8.91 -2.68 -3.55
CA MET A 205 -9.13 -1.94 -4.79
C MET A 205 -9.79 -2.86 -5.81
N LYS A 206 -10.89 -2.38 -6.37
CA LYS A 206 -11.65 -3.01 -7.45
C LYS A 206 -11.83 -2.02 -8.59
N LEU A 207 -11.36 -2.40 -9.79
CA LEU A 207 -11.65 -1.70 -11.04
C LEU A 207 -13.14 -1.74 -11.37
N ASN A 208 -13.60 -0.85 -12.25
CA ASN A 208 -15.00 -0.86 -12.68
C ASN A 208 -15.20 -1.92 -13.78
N THR A 209 -16.38 -2.53 -13.84
CA THR A 209 -16.82 -3.23 -15.04
C THR A 209 -16.75 -2.23 -16.22
N PRO A 210 -16.21 -2.59 -17.40
CA PRO A 210 -16.01 -1.62 -18.48
C PRO A 210 -17.30 -0.87 -18.85
N GLY A 211 -17.20 0.47 -18.91
CA GLY A 211 -18.32 1.38 -19.13
C GLY A 211 -19.28 1.56 -17.94
N GLN A 212 -19.01 0.97 -16.78
CA GLN A 212 -19.82 1.07 -15.56
C GLN A 212 -19.17 1.97 -14.49
N HIS A 213 -19.97 2.30 -13.47
CA HIS A 213 -19.58 3.09 -12.30
C HIS A 213 -19.78 2.24 -11.03
N ASP A 214 -19.06 1.11 -10.94
CA ASP A 214 -19.16 0.09 -9.88
C ASP A 214 -17.82 -0.21 -9.17
N GLY A 215 -16.77 0.54 -9.48
CA GLY A 215 -15.45 0.42 -8.84
C GLY A 215 -15.46 0.77 -7.34
N VAL A 216 -14.55 0.15 -6.59
CA VAL A 216 -14.42 0.27 -5.12
C VAL A 216 -12.97 0.53 -4.73
N PHE A 217 -12.76 1.37 -3.70
CA PHE A 217 -11.48 1.52 -3.02
C PHE A 217 -11.71 1.85 -1.55
N GLU A 218 -11.20 1.02 -0.65
CA GLU A 218 -11.41 1.16 0.78
C GLU A 218 -10.25 0.60 1.61
N PHE A 219 -10.16 1.01 2.87
CA PHE A 219 -9.17 0.46 3.80
C PHE A 219 -9.70 0.30 5.23
N TRP A 220 -9.12 -0.67 5.94
CA TRP A 220 -9.33 -0.86 7.38
C TRP A 220 -8.05 -0.58 8.15
N ILE A 221 -8.21 -0.30 9.44
CA ILE A 221 -7.15 -0.39 10.44
C ILE A 221 -7.63 -1.38 11.49
N ASN A 222 -6.89 -2.46 11.74
CA ASN A 222 -7.24 -3.49 12.73
C ASN A 222 -8.68 -4.05 12.56
N ASP A 223 -9.09 -4.34 11.32
CA ASP A 223 -10.45 -4.71 10.89
C ASP A 223 -11.58 -3.68 11.13
N GLU A 224 -11.28 -2.47 11.62
CA GLU A 224 -12.23 -1.35 11.64
C GLU A 224 -12.19 -0.58 10.31
N LEU A 225 -13.31 -0.53 9.58
CA LEU A 225 -13.40 0.14 8.28
C LEU A 225 -13.22 1.66 8.45
N GLN A 226 -12.19 2.23 7.83
CA GLN A 226 -11.78 3.61 8.06
C GLN A 226 -12.39 4.57 7.04
N ALA A 227 -12.25 4.26 5.75
CA ALA A 227 -12.73 5.09 4.66
C ALA A 227 -12.97 4.25 3.40
N LYS A 228 -13.88 4.73 2.54
CA LYS A 228 -14.16 4.10 1.24
C LYS A 228 -14.65 5.10 0.19
N ALA A 229 -14.30 4.81 -1.05
CA ALA A 229 -14.90 5.29 -2.28
C ALA A 229 -15.61 4.11 -2.95
N VAL A 230 -16.85 4.31 -3.41
CA VAL A 230 -17.68 3.27 -4.06
C VAL A 230 -18.48 3.89 -5.19
N GLY A 231 -18.80 3.08 -6.21
CA GLY A 231 -19.50 3.56 -7.41
C GLY A 231 -18.60 4.38 -8.33
N MET A 232 -17.30 4.10 -8.31
CA MET A 232 -16.32 4.83 -9.12
C MET A 232 -16.30 4.34 -10.56
N ASN A 233 -16.04 5.26 -11.49
CA ASN A 233 -15.48 4.97 -12.80
C ASN A 233 -13.98 5.28 -12.73
N TRP A 234 -13.15 4.24 -12.74
CA TRP A 234 -11.70 4.35 -12.82
C TRP A 234 -11.24 4.61 -14.25
N HIS A 235 -11.74 3.87 -15.24
CA HIS A 235 -11.09 3.77 -16.55
C HIS A 235 -12.06 3.74 -17.74
N GLY A 236 -13.30 4.19 -17.58
CA GLY A 236 -14.32 4.08 -18.63
C GLY A 236 -14.47 2.65 -19.13
N ASP A 237 -14.37 2.45 -20.43
CA ASP A 237 -14.38 1.16 -21.11
C ASP A 237 -12.97 0.60 -21.43
N TRP A 238 -11.88 1.21 -20.96
CA TRP A 238 -10.48 0.84 -21.25
C TRP A 238 -10.19 -0.67 -21.20
N ASN A 239 -10.59 -1.37 -20.12
CA ASN A 239 -10.36 -2.82 -19.98
C ASN A 239 -11.38 -3.70 -20.76
N SER A 240 -12.12 -3.13 -21.72
CA SER A 240 -12.78 -3.89 -22.79
C SER A 240 -11.78 -4.42 -23.81
N ASN A 241 -10.63 -3.77 -23.96
CA ASN A 241 -9.53 -4.28 -24.77
C ASN A 241 -8.72 -5.30 -23.93
N PRO A 242 -8.62 -6.57 -24.33
CA PRO A 242 -7.81 -7.57 -23.62
C PRO A 242 -6.30 -7.29 -23.68
N ASP A 243 -5.82 -6.42 -24.56
CA ASP A 243 -4.40 -6.02 -24.59
C ASP A 243 -4.05 -5.00 -23.48
N HIS A 244 -5.04 -4.40 -22.82
CA HIS A 244 -4.82 -3.40 -21.77
C HIS A 244 -4.67 -4.03 -20.38
N PHE A 245 -3.60 -3.67 -19.68
CA PHE A 245 -3.29 -4.12 -18.32
C PHE A 245 -4.34 -3.72 -17.28
N LYS A 246 -4.42 -4.51 -16.21
CA LYS A 246 -5.24 -4.26 -15.01
C LYS A 246 -4.35 -3.98 -13.79
N ILE A 247 -4.82 -4.21 -12.56
CA ILE A 247 -4.01 -3.94 -11.36
C ILE A 247 -2.79 -4.87 -11.39
N ASN A 248 -1.60 -4.30 -11.56
CA ASN A 248 -0.38 -5.06 -11.80
C ASN A 248 0.81 -4.68 -10.90
N ALA A 249 0.63 -3.73 -9.98
CA ALA A 249 1.60 -3.48 -8.93
C ALA A 249 0.99 -2.98 -7.61
N VAL A 250 1.66 -3.29 -6.51
CA VAL A 250 1.45 -2.71 -5.17
C VAL A 250 2.78 -2.18 -4.64
N PHE A 251 2.79 -0.91 -4.23
CA PHE A 251 3.97 -0.24 -3.67
C PHE A 251 3.79 0.03 -2.18
N PHE A 252 4.91 0.02 -1.45
CA PHE A 252 5.03 0.36 -0.04
C PHE A 252 6.17 1.37 0.10
N GLU A 253 5.87 2.60 0.48
CA GLU A 253 6.71 3.79 0.30
C GLU A 253 7.01 4.48 1.63
N ASN A 254 8.24 5.00 1.80
CA ASN A 254 8.66 5.81 2.95
C ASN A 254 8.96 7.25 2.50
N TYR A 255 7.93 8.04 2.21
CA TYR A 255 8.08 9.34 1.55
C TYR A 255 7.25 10.48 2.18
N TRP A 256 7.93 11.51 2.67
CA TRP A 256 7.36 12.77 3.18
C TRP A 256 7.46 13.88 2.13
N ASN A 257 6.36 14.54 1.79
CA ASN A 257 6.38 15.67 0.85
C ASN A 257 7.15 16.88 1.41
N SER A 258 7.01 17.15 2.72
CA SER A 258 7.67 18.26 3.42
C SER A 258 9.00 17.88 4.11
N GLY A 259 9.40 16.60 4.01
CA GLY A 259 10.53 16.02 4.74
C GLY A 259 10.23 15.74 6.24
N SER A 260 10.94 14.79 6.83
CA SER A 260 10.75 14.44 8.25
C SER A 260 11.14 15.59 9.19
N VAL A 261 10.28 15.91 10.18
CA VAL A 261 10.49 17.05 11.10
C VAL A 261 11.62 16.84 12.11
N GLN A 262 12.01 15.58 12.34
CA GLN A 262 13.04 15.11 13.27
C GLN A 262 13.70 13.83 12.75
N ASP A 263 14.75 13.36 13.42
CA ASP A 263 15.25 12.00 13.26
C ASP A 263 14.23 11.03 13.89
N GLN A 264 13.71 10.07 13.12
CA GLN A 264 12.71 9.10 13.60
C GLN A 264 12.57 7.86 12.70
N GLU A 265 12.09 6.76 13.27
CA GLU A 265 11.98 5.46 12.60
C GLU A 265 10.52 5.00 12.36
N ARG A 266 10.31 4.29 11.25
CA ARG A 266 9.06 3.60 10.86
C ARG A 266 9.41 2.14 10.56
N TYR A 267 8.54 1.22 10.92
CA TYR A 267 8.77 -0.22 10.74
C TYR A 267 7.62 -0.85 9.97
N PHE A 268 7.95 -1.75 9.04
CA PHE A 268 6.99 -2.56 8.28
C PHE A 268 7.19 -4.05 8.54
N ASP A 269 6.09 -4.78 8.49
CA ASP A 269 6.04 -6.24 8.68
C ASP A 269 4.83 -6.83 7.90
N ASN A 270 4.82 -8.15 7.69
CA ASN A 270 3.76 -8.97 7.06
C ASN A 270 3.07 -8.29 5.87
N ILE A 271 3.82 -8.10 4.78
CA ILE A 271 3.26 -7.64 3.51
C ILE A 271 2.50 -8.80 2.85
N VAL A 272 1.26 -8.57 2.44
CA VAL A 272 0.42 -9.58 1.80
C VAL A 272 -0.35 -8.97 0.62
N ILE A 273 -0.51 -9.73 -0.47
CA ILE A 273 -1.41 -9.40 -1.58
C ILE A 273 -2.29 -10.63 -1.86
N SER A 274 -3.59 -10.42 -2.03
CA SER A 274 -4.60 -11.47 -2.09
C SER A 274 -5.74 -11.11 -3.05
N THR A 275 -6.39 -12.14 -3.60
CA THR A 275 -7.63 -12.06 -4.39
C THR A 275 -8.89 -12.03 -3.50
N LYS A 276 -8.73 -12.03 -2.17
CA LYS A 276 -9.80 -12.00 -1.16
C LYS A 276 -9.37 -11.23 0.08
N ARG A 277 -10.34 -10.76 0.87
CA ARG A 277 -10.13 -10.14 2.20
C ARG A 277 -9.10 -10.92 3.03
N ILE A 278 -8.08 -10.22 3.51
CA ILE A 278 -6.93 -10.80 4.23
C ILE A 278 -7.24 -10.86 5.74
N GLY A 279 -7.78 -9.77 6.29
CA GLY A 279 -8.06 -9.63 7.72
C GLY A 279 -6.84 -9.24 8.55
N CYS A 280 -7.12 -8.56 9.65
CA CYS A 280 -6.17 -8.19 10.69
C CYS A 280 -6.23 -9.11 11.93
N ASN A 281 -7.32 -9.87 12.11
CA ASN A 281 -7.49 -10.88 13.15
C ASN A 281 -7.35 -12.31 12.61
N CYS A 282 -6.81 -13.24 13.41
CA CYS A 282 -7.11 -14.66 13.24
C CYS A 282 -8.63 -14.88 13.39
N ALA A 283 -9.23 -15.69 12.52
CA ALA A 283 -10.41 -16.45 12.91
C ALA A 283 -10.03 -17.41 14.06
N ARG A 284 -10.91 -17.57 15.04
CA ARG A 284 -10.79 -18.56 16.12
C ARG A 284 -11.62 -19.81 15.81
#